data_AF-A0A954KGK5-F1
#
_entry.id   AF-A0A954KGK5-F1
#
_cell.length_a   1.000
_cell.length_b   1.000
_cell.length_c   1.000
_cell.angle_alpha   90.00
_cell.angle_beta   90.00
_cell.angle_gamma   90.00
#
_symmetry.space_group_name_H-M   'P 1'
#
loop_
_entity.id
_entity.type
_entity.pdbx_description
1 polymer ?
#
loop_
_entity_poly.entity_id
_entity_poly.type
_entity_poly.pdbx_seq_one_letter_code
_entity_poly.pdbx_strand_id
1 'polypeptide(L)'
;MVAFSETLDPSRQFQQLKTRLHRQIVDSIDMSKAGELGDGEFRRQLEALALHLVARPENGLPVSDRPRMVQELLDEIYGFGPIQEL
;
A
#
# COMPACT_ATOMS: atom_id res chain seq x y z
N MET A 1 -20.90 22.87 20.98
CA MET A 1 -19.57 22.23 21.09
C MET A 1 -19.73 20.84 20.49
N VAL A 2 -19.40 20.68 19.20
CA VAL A 2 -19.65 19.43 18.47
C VAL A 2 -18.60 18.40 18.88
N ALA A 3 -19.00 17.41 19.67
CA ALA A 3 -18.24 16.18 19.82
C ALA A 3 -18.44 15.39 18.52
N PHE A 4 -17.51 15.54 17.59
CA PHE A 4 -17.37 14.63 16.46
C PHE A 4 -17.08 13.25 17.04
N SER A 5 -18.11 12.43 17.16
CA SER A 5 -17.95 10.99 17.35
C SER A 5 -17.45 10.45 16.02
N GLU A 6 -16.15 10.61 15.76
CA GLU A 6 -15.47 9.99 14.62
C GLU A 6 -15.41 8.49 14.87
N THR A 7 -16.53 7.80 14.61
CA THR A 7 -16.47 6.40 14.23
C THR A 7 -15.72 6.36 12.91
N LEU A 8 -14.40 6.16 12.98
CA LEU A 8 -13.53 6.09 11.81
C LEU A 8 -14.11 5.06 10.84
N ASP A 9 -14.71 5.54 9.74
CA ASP A 9 -15.24 4.68 8.70
C ASP A 9 -14.14 3.68 8.28
N PRO A 10 -14.43 2.38 8.21
CA PRO A 10 -13.44 1.37 7.85
C PRO A 10 -12.77 1.68 6.50
N SER A 11 -13.50 2.30 5.57
CA SER A 11 -12.96 2.80 4.30
C SER A 11 -11.91 3.89 4.47
N ARG A 12 -12.05 4.77 5.46
CA ARG A 12 -11.12 5.86 5.74
C ARG A 12 -9.85 5.34 6.41
N GLN A 13 -9.97 4.38 7.33
CA GLN A 13 -8.81 3.67 7.89
C GLN A 13 -8.04 2.91 6.81
N PHE A 14 -8.74 2.21 5.91
CA PHE A 14 -8.12 1.52 4.78
C PHE A 14 -7.33 2.49 3.89
N GLN A 15 -7.93 3.61 3.51
CA GLN A 15 -7.28 4.64 2.69
C GLN A 15 -6.06 5.26 3.39
N GLN A 16 -6.16 5.60 4.68
CA GLN A 16 -5.02 6.14 5.45
C GLN A 16 -3.88 5.14 5.55
N LEU A 17 -4.18 3.87 5.81
CA LEU A 17 -3.18 2.82 5.83
C LEU A 17 -2.54 2.65 4.45
N LYS A 18 -3.33 2.63 3.37
CA LYS A 18 -2.84 2.56 2.00
C LYS A 18 -1.86 3.69 1.69
N THR A 19 -2.22 4.95 1.95
CA THR A 19 -1.34 6.09 1.72
C THR A 19 -0.04 6.00 2.52
N ARG A 20 -0.12 5.56 3.78
CA ARG A 20 1.08 5.37 4.62
C ARG A 20 1.98 4.27 4.07
N LEU A 21 1.41 3.11 3.72
CA LEU A 21 2.17 1.99 3.17
C LEU A 21 2.76 2.33 1.81
N HIS A 22 2.01 3.00 0.93
CA HIS A 22 2.50 3.49 -0.36
C HIS A 22 3.74 4.34 -0.19
N ARG A 23 3.68 5.34 0.70
CA ARG A 23 4.83 6.20 0.99
C ARG A 23 6.00 5.43 1.58
N GLN A 24 5.75 4.46 2.47
CA GLN A 24 6.82 3.59 2.99
C GLN A 24 7.45 2.70 1.92
N ILE A 25 6.68 2.20 0.96
CA ILE A 25 7.20 1.40 -0.14
C ILE A 25 8.08 2.28 -1.02
N VAL A 26 7.57 3.44 -1.45
CA VAL A 26 8.32 4.38 -2.30
C VAL A 26 9.56 4.94 -1.59
N ASP A 27 9.52 5.13 -0.27
CA ASP A 27 10.67 5.58 0.53
C ASP A 27 11.70 4.44 0.73
N SER A 28 11.24 3.20 0.91
CA SER A 28 12.13 2.02 1.01
C SER A 28 12.75 1.65 -0.33
N ILE A 29 12.04 1.95 -1.42
CA ILE A 29 12.50 1.80 -2.77
C ILE A 29 13.33 3.03 -3.12
N ASP A 30 14.65 2.90 -3.01
CA ASP A 30 15.53 3.96 -3.47
C ASP A 30 15.43 4.06 -5.01
N MET A 31 14.68 5.03 -5.52
CA MET A 31 14.54 5.24 -6.97
C MET A 31 15.88 5.51 -7.66
N SER A 32 16.91 5.93 -6.93
CA SER A 32 18.27 6.05 -7.45
C SER A 32 18.88 4.68 -7.77
N LYS A 33 18.53 3.63 -7.01
CA LYS A 33 18.93 2.23 -7.25
C LYS A 33 17.97 1.49 -8.17
N ALA A 34 16.72 1.95 -8.28
CA ALA A 34 15.74 1.41 -9.21
C ALA A 34 16.21 1.45 -10.66
N GLY A 35 17.00 2.45 -11.05
CA GLY A 35 17.61 2.53 -12.38
C GLY A 35 18.73 1.51 -12.62
N GLU A 36 19.34 0.96 -11.56
CA GLU A 36 20.36 -0.09 -11.64
C GLU A 36 19.77 -1.50 -11.56
N LEU A 37 18.67 -1.66 -10.83
CA LEU A 37 17.90 -2.90 -10.72
C LEU A 37 17.01 -3.06 -11.96
N GLY A 38 17.22 -4.12 -12.73
CA GLY A 38 16.37 -4.40 -13.89
C GLY A 38 14.88 -4.45 -13.52
N ASP A 39 14.02 -4.01 -14.43
CA ASP A 39 12.56 -3.83 -14.23
C ASP A 39 11.88 -5.02 -13.54
N GLY A 40 12.28 -6.26 -13.88
CA GLY A 40 11.75 -7.48 -13.26
C GLY A 40 12.15 -7.69 -11.80
N GLU A 41 13.35 -7.31 -11.40
CA GLU A 41 13.84 -7.44 -10.02
C GLU A 41 13.30 -6.33 -9.14
N PHE A 42 13.13 -5.15 -9.71
CA PHE A 42 12.40 -4.05 -9.08
C PHE A 42 10.96 -4.44 -8.74
N ARG A 43 10.23 -5.04 -9.71
CA ARG A 43 8.87 -5.56 -9.48
C ARG A 43 8.81 -6.56 -8.33
N ARG A 44 9.72 -7.54 -8.33
CA ARG A 44 9.78 -8.59 -7.30
C ARG A 44 10.03 -8.02 -5.90
N GLN A 45 10.92 -7.03 -5.79
CA GLN A 45 11.19 -6.37 -4.52
C GLN A 45 10.01 -5.54 -4.04
N LEU A 46 9.35 -4.81 -4.93
CA LEU A 46 8.17 -4.02 -4.62
C LEU A 46 7.03 -4.89 -4.07
N GLU A 47 6.76 -6.01 -4.75
CA GLU A 47 5.74 -6.98 -4.36
C GLU A 47 6.05 -7.64 -3.01
N ALA A 48 7.31 -8.05 -2.80
CA ALA A 48 7.75 -8.60 -1.52
C ALA A 48 7.64 -7.57 -0.38
N LEU A 49 7.97 -6.30 -0.63
CA LEU A 49 7.95 -5.24 0.37
C LEU A 49 6.52 -4.83 0.73
N ALA A 50 5.63 -4.73 -0.27
CA ALA A 50 4.20 -4.49 -0.06
C ALA A 50 3.56 -5.63 0.76
N LEU A 51 3.83 -6.89 0.39
CA LEU A 51 3.33 -8.05 1.13
C LEU A 51 3.83 -8.06 2.58
N HIS A 52 5.13 -7.80 2.78
CA HIS A 52 5.73 -7.77 4.10
C HIS A 52 5.15 -6.66 4.97
N LEU A 53 4.97 -5.46 4.40
CA LEU A 53 4.38 -4.33 5.10
C LEU A 53 2.95 -4.63 5.51
N VAL A 54 2.10 -5.10 4.58
CA VAL A 54 0.69 -5.41 4.83
C VAL A 54 0.52 -6.58 5.82
N ALA A 55 1.45 -7.54 5.82
CA ALA A 55 1.42 -8.67 6.74
C ALA A 55 1.67 -8.27 8.22
N ARG A 56 2.18 -7.06 8.47
CA ARG A 56 2.45 -6.60 9.84
C ARG A 56 1.16 -6.45 10.65
N PRO A 57 1.12 -7.01 11.88
CA PRO A 57 -0.06 -6.92 12.75
C PRO A 57 -0.33 -5.48 13.25
N GLU A 58 0.68 -4.61 13.22
CA GLU A 58 0.59 -3.20 13.63
C GLU A 58 -0.37 -2.36 12.76
N ASN A 59 -0.70 -2.83 11.57
CA ASN A 59 -1.54 -2.12 10.62
C ASN A 59 -3.04 -2.15 10.96
N GLY A 60 -3.47 -3.04 11.86
CA GLY A 60 -4.88 -3.23 12.17
C GLY A 60 -5.75 -3.71 11.00
N LEU A 61 -5.13 -4.17 9.89
CA LEU A 61 -5.84 -4.60 8.68
C LEU A 61 -6.30 -6.07 8.81
N PRO A 62 -7.58 -6.37 8.50
CA PRO A 62 -8.09 -7.74 8.44
C PRO A 62 -7.28 -8.58 7.45
N VAL A 63 -7.05 -9.86 7.76
CA VAL A 63 -6.33 -10.78 6.87
C VAL A 63 -7.01 -10.88 5.50
N SER A 64 -8.34 -10.79 5.45
CA SER A 64 -9.13 -10.79 4.22
C SER A 64 -8.87 -9.57 3.31
N ASP A 65 -8.50 -8.42 3.88
CA ASP A 65 -8.22 -7.18 3.14
C ASP A 65 -6.75 -7.04 2.75
N ARG A 66 -5.86 -7.85 3.32
CA ARG A 66 -4.42 -7.85 2.99
C ARG A 66 -4.12 -8.06 1.51
N PRO A 67 -4.63 -9.11 0.83
CA PRO A 67 -4.35 -9.30 -0.59
C PRO A 67 -4.86 -8.14 -1.44
N ARG A 68 -6.03 -7.57 -1.08
CA ARG A 68 -6.58 -6.39 -1.75
C ARG A 68 -5.68 -5.16 -1.58
N MET A 69 -5.20 -4.90 -0.37
CA MET A 69 -4.29 -3.79 -0.08
C MET A 69 -2.97 -3.91 -0.86
N VAL A 70 -2.39 -5.11 -0.92
CA VAL A 70 -1.16 -5.36 -1.69
C VAL A 70 -1.38 -5.10 -3.18
N GLN A 71 -2.49 -5.60 -3.75
CA GLN A 71 -2.83 -5.35 -5.15
C GLN A 71 -3.00 -3.87 -5.44
N GLU A 72 -3.81 -3.13 -4.66
CA GLU A 72 -3.99 -1.69 -4.86
C GLU A 72 -2.68 -0.90 -4.73
N LEU A 73 -1.81 -1.25 -3.79
CA LEU A 73 -0.52 -0.59 -3.61
C LEU A 73 0.40 -0.80 -4.81
N LEU A 74 0.47 -2.03 -5.32
CA LEU A 74 1.29 -2.34 -6.49
C LEU A 74 0.78 -1.58 -7.70
N ASP A 75 -0.53 -1.58 -7.90
CA ASP A 75 -1.19 -0.89 -8.99
C ASP A 75 -0.89 0.61 -9.02
N GLU A 76 -1.06 1.28 -7.87
CA GLU A 76 -0.73 2.70 -7.69
C GLU A 76 0.74 3.00 -8.02
N ILE A 77 1.67 2.16 -7.56
CA ILE A 77 3.11 2.36 -7.78
C ILE A 77 3.49 2.12 -9.24
N TYR A 78 2.84 1.17 -9.91
CA TYR A 78 3.05 0.95 -11.33
C TYR A 78 2.41 2.03 -12.21
N GLY A 79 1.63 2.96 -11.63
CA GLY A 79 0.94 4.00 -12.37
C GLY A 79 -0.29 3.49 -13.13
N PHE A 80 -0.72 2.25 -12.87
CA PHE A 80 -2.08 1.84 -13.12
C PHE A 80 -2.92 2.49 -12.01
N GLY A 81 -3.41 3.70 -12.27
CA GLY A 81 -4.44 4.29 -11.41
C GLY A 81 -5.58 3.30 -11.22
N PRO A 82 -6.37 3.46 -10.13
CA PRO A 82 -7.14 2.39 -9.48
C PRO A 82 -7.68 1.35 -10.47
N ILE A 83 -7.09 0.15 -10.51
CA ILE A 83 -7.71 -1.03 -11.11
C ILE A 83 -8.87 -1.46 -10.20
N GLN A 84 -9.94 -0.67 -10.27
CA GLN A 84 -11.32 -1.11 -10.40
C GLN A 84 -12.21 0.12 -10.61
N GLU A 85 -12.32 0.55 -11.87
CA GLU A 85 -13.65 0.84 -12.39
C GLU A 85 -14.28 -0.51 -12.79
N LEU A 86 -15.30 -0.94 -12.02
CA LEU A 86 -16.56 -1.58 -12.43
C LEU A 86 -17.24 -2.29 -11.25
#